data_AF-A0A6P2SKT6-F1
#
_entry.id   AF-A0A6P2SKT6-F1
#
_cell.length_a   1.000
_cell.length_b   1.000
_cell.length_c   1.000
_cell.angle_alpha   90.00
_cell.angle_beta   90.00
_cell.angle_gamma   90.00
#
_symmetry.space_group_name_H-M   'P 1'
#
loop_
_entity.id
_entity.type
_entity.pdbx_description
1 polymer ?
#
loop_
_entity_poly.entity_id
_entity_poly.type
_entity_poly.pdbx_seq_one_letter_code
_entity_poly.pdbx_strand_id
1 'polypeptide(L)'
;MNDTQRIAQLEGQINALAHAWLTLVAALETQEGFDAAGLQASLRKRRWPQNPELNEQARPALDWLCNQLDEARAVRQSAGR
;
A
#
# COMPACT_ATOMS: atom_id res chain seq x y z
N MET A 1 5.83 15.47 24.53
CA MET A 1 6.03 14.23 23.76
C MET A 1 7.44 14.29 23.18
N ASN A 2 8.29 13.32 23.51
CA ASN A 2 9.65 13.28 22.95
C ASN A 2 9.64 12.73 21.51
N ASP A 3 10.73 12.91 20.76
CA ASP A 3 10.77 12.54 19.36
C ASP A 3 10.56 11.04 19.13
N THR A 4 11.02 10.19 20.04
CA THR A 4 10.75 8.74 20.01
C THR A 4 9.26 8.41 20.07
N GLN A 5 8.52 9.06 20.97
CA GLN A 5 7.07 8.89 21.08
C GLN A 5 6.34 9.37 19.82
N ARG A 6 6.80 10.48 19.22
CA ARG A 6 6.25 11.01 17.96
C ARG A 6 6.46 10.03 16.81
N ILE A 7 7.67 9.48 16.70
CA ILE A 7 8.02 8.50 15.65
C ILE A 7 7.16 7.25 15.81
N ALA A 8 7.10 6.66 17.01
CA ALA A 8 6.29 5.46 17.25
C ALA A 8 4.79 5.69 16.95
N GLN A 9 4.28 6.88 17.27
CA GLN A 9 2.91 7.24 16.92
C GLN A 9 2.70 7.33 15.40
N LEU A 10 3.62 7.96 14.67
CA LEU A 10 3.56 8.06 13.21
C LEU A 10 3.68 6.69 12.55
N GLU A 11 4.58 5.83 13.02
CA GLU A 11 4.71 4.44 12.56
C GLU A 11 3.40 3.66 12.76
N GLY A 12 2.78 3.77 13.94
CA GLY A 12 1.50 3.14 14.22
C GLY A 12 0.38 3.65 13.30
N GLN A 13 0.30 4.95 13.07
CA GLN A 13 -0.68 5.57 12.17
C GLN A 13 -0.49 5.13 10.72
N ILE A 14 0.76 5.14 10.22
CA ILE A 14 1.09 4.71 8.85
C ILE A 14 0.76 3.23 8.68
N ASN A 15 1.09 2.38 9.65
CA ASN A 15 0.78 0.96 9.59
C ASN A 15 -0.73 0.70 9.57
N ALA A 16 -1.50 1.41 10.41
CA ALA A 16 -2.95 1.30 10.41
C ALA A 16 -3.56 1.72 9.05
N LEU A 17 -3.07 2.81 8.46
CA LEU A 17 -3.51 3.28 7.14
C LEU A 17 -3.14 2.29 6.03
N ALA A 18 -1.95 1.71 6.08
CA ALA A 18 -1.51 0.67 5.15
C ALA A 18 -2.45 -0.55 5.18
N HIS A 19 -2.76 -1.07 6.37
CA HIS A 19 -3.70 -2.18 6.51
C HIS A 19 -5.13 -1.84 6.09
N ALA A 20 -5.61 -0.64 6.41
CA ALA A 20 -6.92 -0.17 5.98
C ALA A 20 -7.00 -0.10 4.44
N TRP A 21 -5.97 0.44 3.79
CA TRP A 21 -5.88 0.49 2.33
C TRP A 21 -5.80 -0.91 1.70
N LEU A 22 -4.94 -1.81 2.22
CA LEU A 22 -4.84 -3.20 1.74
C LEU A 22 -6.18 -3.92 1.82
N THR A 23 -6.89 -3.75 2.95
CA THR A 23 -8.20 -4.34 3.19
C THR A 23 -9.24 -3.79 2.21
N LEU A 24 -9.23 -2.47 1.99
CA LEU A 24 -10.14 -1.82 1.05
C LEU A 24 -9.93 -2.32 -0.37
N VAL A 25 -8.68 -2.39 -0.84
CA VAL A 25 -8.39 -2.87 -2.20
C VAL A 25 -8.78 -4.33 -2.36
N ALA A 26 -8.50 -5.19 -1.37
CA ALA A 26 -8.93 -6.59 -1.40
C ALA A 26 -10.46 -6.75 -1.44
N ALA A 27 -11.21 -5.87 -0.77
CA ALA A 27 -12.67 -5.86 -0.83
C ALA A 27 -13.19 -5.38 -2.20
N LEU A 28 -12.51 -4.41 -2.83
CA LEU A 28 -12.87 -3.91 -4.16
C LEU A 28 -12.54 -4.93 -5.26
N GLU A 29 -11.51 -5.75 -5.09
CA GLU A 29 -11.17 -6.83 -6.04
C GLU A 29 -12.27 -7.88 -6.23
N THR A 30 -13.22 -7.99 -5.31
CA THR A 30 -14.38 -8.90 -5.46
C THR A 30 -15.51 -8.30 -6.28
N GLN A 31 -15.47 -6.99 -6.56
CA GLN A 31 -16.46 -6.28 -7.36
C GLN A 31 -16.14 -6.41 -8.84
N GLU A 32 -17.15 -6.67 -9.66
CA GLU A 32 -16.99 -6.69 -11.11
C GLU A 32 -16.55 -5.31 -11.64
N GLY A 33 -15.57 -5.31 -12.55
CA GLY A 33 -15.07 -4.10 -13.21
C GLY A 33 -14.01 -3.31 -12.43
N PHE A 34 -13.57 -3.76 -11.25
CA PHE A 34 -12.46 -3.11 -10.54
C PHE A 34 -11.10 -3.48 -11.17
N ASP A 35 -10.40 -2.48 -11.72
CA ASP A 35 -9.06 -2.64 -12.29
C ASP A 35 -7.96 -2.51 -11.23
N ALA A 36 -7.74 -3.59 -10.48
CA ALA A 36 -6.69 -3.66 -9.47
C ALA A 36 -5.27 -3.51 -10.07
N ALA A 37 -5.04 -4.05 -11.27
CA ALA A 37 -3.75 -3.98 -11.95
C ALA A 37 -3.41 -2.54 -12.38
N GLY A 38 -4.39 -1.81 -12.93
CA GLY A 38 -4.25 -0.39 -13.27
C GLY A 38 -4.04 0.50 -12.05
N LEU A 39 -4.71 0.20 -10.93
CA LEU A 39 -4.46 0.87 -9.66
C LEU A 39 -3.01 0.67 -9.20
N GLN A 40 -2.52 -0.57 -9.13
CA GLN A 40 -1.14 -0.88 -8.75
C GLN A 40 -0.12 -0.22 -9.69
N ALA A 41 -0.37 -0.26 -11.00
CA ALA A 41 0.49 0.40 -11.99
C ALA A 41 0.56 1.92 -11.80
N SER A 42 -0.56 2.55 -11.45
CA SER A 42 -0.64 3.99 -11.18
C SER A 42 0.13 4.36 -9.90
N LEU A 43 0.01 3.55 -8.85
CA LEU A 43 0.75 3.75 -7.59
C LEU A 43 2.26 3.59 -7.80
N ARG A 44 2.72 2.54 -8.50
CA ARG A 44 4.14 2.33 -8.79
C ARG A 44 4.75 3.45 -9.65
N LYS A 45 3.94 4.15 -10.45
CA LYS A 45 4.36 5.32 -11.26
C LYS A 45 4.30 6.65 -10.50
N ARG A 46 3.66 6.71 -9.33
CA ARG A 46 3.52 7.95 -8.54
C ARG A 46 4.89 8.52 -8.16
N ARG A 47 5.05 9.84 -8.34
CA ARG A 47 6.27 10.59 -8.00
C ARG A 47 5.89 11.90 -7.31
N TRP A 48 6.84 12.44 -6.54
CA TRP A 48 6.74 13.75 -5.88
C TRP A 48 7.91 14.65 -6.32
N PRO A 49 7.90 15.18 -7.56
CA PRO A 49 9.05 15.91 -8.09
C PRO A 49 9.35 17.20 -7.32
N GLN A 50 8.36 17.79 -6.64
CA GLN A 50 8.55 18.97 -5.79
C GLN A 50 9.12 18.65 -4.40
N ASN A 51 9.22 17.38 -4.02
CA ASN A 51 9.77 16.96 -2.74
C ASN A 51 10.61 15.66 -2.90
N PRO A 52 11.90 15.80 -3.26
CA PRO A 52 12.78 14.66 -3.52
C PRO A 52 12.95 13.73 -2.33
N GLU A 53 13.08 14.27 -1.11
CA GLU A 53 13.22 13.48 0.12
C GLU A 53 11.97 12.61 0.35
N LEU A 54 10.78 13.19 0.22
CA LEU A 54 9.54 12.43 0.31
C LEU A 54 9.46 11.37 -0.80
N ASN A 55 9.88 11.69 -2.01
CA ASN A 55 9.86 10.76 -3.13
C ASN A 55 10.76 9.54 -2.88
N GLU A 56 11.94 9.73 -2.28
CA GLU A 56 12.85 8.65 -1.91
C GLU A 56 12.25 7.71 -0.87
N GLN A 57 11.51 8.25 0.11
CA GLN A 57 10.89 7.45 1.17
C GLN A 57 9.56 6.81 0.75
N ALA A 58 8.72 7.53 0.00
CA ALA A 58 7.38 7.10 -0.35
C ALA A 58 7.35 6.04 -1.47
N ARG A 59 8.31 6.09 -2.41
CA ARG A 59 8.33 5.14 -3.54
C ARG A 59 8.53 3.69 -3.10
N PRO A 60 9.52 3.35 -2.25
CA PRO A 60 9.67 1.99 -1.73
C PRO A 60 8.44 1.53 -0.94
N ALA A 61 7.84 2.43 -0.14
CA ALA A 61 6.63 2.10 0.62
C ALA A 61 5.45 1.75 -0.30
N LEU A 62 5.23 2.51 -1.38
CA LEU A 62 4.19 2.19 -2.36
C LEU A 62 4.46 0.88 -3.11
N ASP A 63 5.72 0.58 -3.43
CA ASP A 63 6.06 -0.68 -4.09
C ASP A 63 5.84 -1.88 -3.16
N TRP A 64 6.27 -1.77 -1.90
CA TRP A 64 6.00 -2.77 -0.86
C TRP A 64 4.50 -3.04 -0.70
N LEU A 65 3.69 -1.97 -0.61
CA LEU A 65 2.23 -2.06 -0.54
C LEU A 65 1.63 -2.79 -1.74
N CYS A 66 2.12 -2.54 -2.95
CA CYS A 66 1.67 -3.25 -4.15
C CYS A 66 2.06 -4.74 -4.11
N ASN A 67 3.24 -5.07 -3.59
CA ASN A 67 3.69 -6.45 -3.45
C ASN A 67 2.86 -7.22 -2.42
N GLN A 68 2.46 -6.57 -1.32
CA GLN A 68 1.54 -7.16 -0.34
C GLN A 68 0.17 -7.51 -0.94
N LEU A 69 -0.35 -6.69 -1.87
CA LEU A 69 -1.57 -7.05 -2.61
C LEU A 69 -1.36 -8.27 -3.50
N ASP A 70 -0.23 -8.33 -4.22
CA ASP A 70 0.10 -9.45 -5.10
C ASP A 70 0.22 -10.76 -4.32
N GLU A 71 0.89 -10.73 -3.16
CA GLU A 71 1.00 -11.87 -2.23
C GLU A 71 -0.38 -12.30 -1.71
N ALA A 72 -1.19 -11.36 -1.23
CA ALA A 72 -2.53 -11.67 -0.73
C ALA A 72 -3.43 -12.27 -1.82
N ARG A 73 -3.30 -11.80 -3.06
CA ARG A 73 -4.03 -12.34 -4.22
C ARG A 73 -3.56 -13.76 -4.55
N ALA A 74 -2.25 -14.02 -4.53
CA ALA A 74 -1.69 -15.35 -4.76
C ALA A 74 -2.20 -16.36 -3.72
N VAL A 75 -2.25 -15.99 -2.44
CA VAL A 75 -2.79 -16.84 -1.35
C VAL A 75 -4.26 -17.19 -1.59
N ARG A 76 -5.10 -16.23 -1.99
CA ARG A 76 -6.52 -16.49 -2.32
C ARG A 76 -6.68 -17.45 -3.49
N GLN A 77 -5.86 -17.28 -4.53
CA GLN A 77 -5.88 -18.15 -5.72
C GLN A 77 -5.40 -19.57 -5.42
N SER A 78 -4.45 -19.74 -4.49
CA SER A 78 -3.98 -21.06 -4.07
C SER A 78 -4.94 -21.78 -3.12
N ALA A 79 -5.64 -21.03 -2.24
CA ALA A 79 -6.60 -21.59 -1.29
C ALA A 79 -7.95 -21.95 -1.92
N GLY A 80 -8.26 -21.39 -3.09
CA GLY A 80 -9.45 -21.72 -3.88
C GLY A 80 -9.28 -22.92 -4.84
N ARG A 81 -8.15 -23.63 -4.79
CA ARG A 81 -7.91 -24.90 -5.50
C ARG A 81 -7.95 -26.06 -4.50
#